data_AF-A0A1S2IQN4-F1
#
_entry.id   AF-A0A1S2IQN4-F1
#
_cell.length_a   1.000
_cell.length_b   1.000
_cell.length_c   1.000
_cell.angle_alpha   90.00
_cell.angle_beta   90.00
_cell.angle_gamma   90.00
#
_symmetry.space_group_name_H-M   'P 1'
#
loop_
_entity.id
_entity.type
_entity.pdbx_description
1 polymer ?
#
loop_
_entity_poly.entity_id
_entity_poly.type
_entity_poly.pdbx_seq_one_letter_code
_entity_poly.pdbx_strand_id
1 'polypeptide(L)'
;MLGLLDNDEQFAWQIWWCPDDADWMFNPEQAEEQYGNSYLQAGGTAEKMSVELRRREDDGEYRFYIVGRDHDLAEPLTETIDVQAAHEPRHPSELFTADQAAPVFMHYVEHQTVPDGYTLRLIADM
;
A
#
# COMPACT_ATOMS: atom_id res chain seq x y z
N MET A 1 -4.89 3.15 -13.75
CA MET A 1 -4.64 3.83 -12.46
C MET A 1 -3.20 3.62 -12.02
N LEU A 2 -2.78 2.44 -11.55
CA LEU A 2 -1.37 2.20 -11.19
C LEU A 2 -0.37 2.43 -12.35
N GLY A 3 -0.75 2.05 -13.58
CA GLY A 3 0.07 2.30 -14.77
C GLY A 3 0.17 3.77 -15.20
N LEU A 4 -0.44 4.69 -14.46
CA LEU A 4 -0.32 6.14 -14.69
C LEU A 4 0.65 6.81 -13.71
N LEU A 5 1.18 6.06 -12.73
CA LEU A 5 2.10 6.61 -11.76
C LEU A 5 3.44 6.96 -12.42
N ASP A 6 3.92 8.16 -12.17
CA ASP A 6 5.15 8.73 -12.76
C ASP A 6 6.12 9.32 -11.72
N ASN A 7 5.78 9.21 -10.43
CA ASN A 7 6.53 9.79 -9.31
C ASN A 7 6.68 11.32 -9.38
N ASP A 8 5.83 12.01 -10.13
CA ASP A 8 5.80 13.48 -10.24
C ASP A 8 4.36 13.99 -10.06
N GLU A 9 3.59 14.14 -11.13
CA GLU A 9 2.20 14.62 -11.05
C GLU A 9 1.27 13.54 -10.45
N GLN A 10 1.52 12.27 -10.77
CA GLN A 10 0.80 11.12 -10.25
C GLN A 10 1.78 10.28 -9.44
N PHE A 11 2.07 10.73 -8.23
CA PHE A 11 3.12 10.13 -7.41
C PHE A 11 2.62 8.99 -6.49
N ALA A 12 1.32 8.94 -6.18
CA ALA A 12 0.75 7.91 -5.34
C ALA A 12 -0.69 7.57 -5.71
N TRP A 13 -1.08 6.33 -5.42
CA TRP A 13 -2.45 5.85 -5.50
C TRP A 13 -2.83 5.15 -4.20
N GLN A 14 -3.97 5.52 -3.60
CA GLN A 14 -4.44 4.95 -2.34
C GLN A 14 -5.89 4.47 -2.48
N ILE A 15 -6.19 3.32 -1.88
CA ILE A 15 -7.55 2.80 -1.74
C ILE A 15 -7.82 2.42 -0.29
N TRP A 16 -9.04 2.65 0.16
CA TRP A 16 -9.54 2.21 1.45
C TRP A 16 -10.95 1.65 1.26
N TRP A 17 -11.33 0.73 2.14
CA TRP A 17 -12.66 0.12 2.09
C TRP A 17 -13.66 1.01 2.81
N CYS A 18 -14.85 1.15 2.23
CA CYS A 18 -15.97 1.88 2.79
C CYS A 18 -17.19 0.96 2.79
N PRO A 19 -17.94 0.82 3.90
CA PRO A 19 -19.21 0.10 3.90
C PRO A 19 -20.22 0.67 2.91
N ASP A 20 -21.05 -0.19 2.31
CA ASP A 20 -22.09 0.24 1.36
C ASP A 20 -23.11 1.22 1.97
N ASP A 21 -23.31 1.16 3.30
CA ASP A 21 -24.24 2.00 4.05
C ASP A 21 -23.61 3.27 4.65
N ALA A 22 -22.32 3.53 4.37
CA ALA A 22 -21.55 4.63 4.97
C ALA A 22 -21.90 6.05 4.47
N ASP A 23 -22.99 6.24 3.72
CA ASP A 23 -23.45 7.52 3.16
C ASP A 23 -22.36 8.36 2.46
N TRP A 24 -21.29 7.70 1.97
CA TRP A 24 -20.06 8.34 1.51
C TRP A 24 -20.28 9.30 0.34
N MET A 25 -21.31 9.07 -0.47
CA MET A 25 -21.65 9.93 -1.60
C MET A 25 -22.16 11.31 -1.17
N PHE A 26 -22.75 11.40 0.03
CA PHE A 26 -23.29 12.65 0.57
C PHE A 26 -22.42 13.22 1.70
N ASN A 27 -21.68 12.37 2.42
CA ASN A 27 -20.80 12.75 3.53
C ASN A 27 -19.38 12.14 3.38
N PRO A 28 -18.62 12.49 2.33
CA PRO A 28 -17.33 11.87 2.02
C PRO A 28 -16.27 12.11 3.10
N GLU A 29 -16.20 13.32 3.67
CA GLU A 29 -15.23 13.67 4.72
C GLU A 29 -15.44 12.79 5.97
N GLN A 30 -16.69 12.57 6.37
CA GLN A 30 -17.01 11.72 7.52
C GLN A 30 -16.65 10.26 7.25
N ALA A 31 -16.92 9.75 6.04
CA ALA A 31 -16.53 8.39 5.67
C ALA A 31 -15.00 8.23 5.67
N GLU A 32 -14.26 9.22 5.18
CA GLU A 32 -12.80 9.21 5.18
C GLU A 32 -12.23 9.25 6.61
N GLU A 33 -12.74 10.12 7.49
CA GLU A 33 -12.33 10.16 8.90
C GLU A 33 -12.54 8.81 9.60
N GLN A 34 -13.63 8.13 9.28
CA GLN A 34 -14.02 6.88 9.94
C GLN A 34 -13.29 5.65 9.39
N TYR A 35 -13.13 5.55 8.07
CA TYR A 35 -12.66 4.33 7.39
C TYR A 35 -11.31 4.50 6.68
N GLY A 36 -10.91 5.73 6.35
CA GLY A 36 -9.71 6.05 5.59
C GLY A 36 -8.39 5.75 6.33
N ASN A 37 -8.45 5.37 7.61
CA ASN A 37 -7.28 5.00 8.39
C ASN A 37 -6.74 3.58 8.05
N SER A 38 -7.49 2.72 7.37
CA SER A 38 -6.98 1.43 6.86
C SER A 38 -7.01 1.45 5.35
N TYR A 39 -5.84 1.36 4.73
CA TYR A 39 -5.68 1.57 3.30
C TYR A 39 -4.53 0.73 2.73
N LEU A 40 -4.63 0.48 1.43
CA LEU A 40 -3.53 0.04 0.61
C LEU A 40 -3.12 1.20 -0.29
N GLN A 41 -1.82 1.50 -0.36
CA GLN A 41 -1.29 2.52 -1.26
C GLN A 41 -0.15 1.97 -2.13
N ALA A 42 0.13 2.69 -3.20
CA ALA A 42 1.32 2.52 -4.02
C ALA A 42 1.94 3.88 -4.31
N GLY A 43 3.28 3.94 -4.30
CA GLY A 43 4.06 5.13 -4.65
C GLY A 43 5.27 4.77 -5.50
N GLY A 44 5.66 5.68 -6.41
CA GLY A 44 6.73 5.46 -7.39
C GLY A 44 6.21 5.58 -8.83
N THR A 45 6.75 4.78 -9.75
CA THR A 45 6.33 4.76 -11.16
C THR A 45 5.64 3.45 -11.53
N ALA A 46 4.97 3.42 -12.69
CA ALA A 46 4.35 2.22 -13.25
C ALA A 46 5.32 1.02 -13.38
N GLU A 47 6.61 1.25 -13.58
CA GLU A 47 7.63 0.21 -13.75
C GLU A 47 8.30 -0.19 -12.42
N LYS A 48 8.25 0.67 -11.40
CA LYS A 48 8.87 0.44 -10.10
C LYS A 48 8.12 1.24 -9.02
N MET A 49 7.26 0.55 -8.28
CA MET A 49 6.50 1.11 -7.16
C MET A 49 6.66 0.27 -5.88
N SER A 50 6.55 0.95 -4.74
CA SER A 50 6.34 0.34 -3.42
C SER A 50 4.84 0.14 -3.23
N VAL A 51 4.43 -0.99 -2.64
CA VAL A 51 3.04 -1.24 -2.23
C VAL A 51 3.01 -1.35 -0.72
N GLU A 52 2.10 -0.62 -0.09
CA GLU A 52 2.17 -0.35 1.35
C GLU A 52 0.79 -0.48 1.97
N LEU A 53 0.71 -1.15 3.11
CA LEU A 53 -0.52 -1.46 3.80
C LEU A 53 -0.51 -0.77 5.17
N ARG A 54 -1.50 0.08 5.41
CA ARG A 54 -1.85 0.52 6.76
C ARG A 54 -3.10 -0.20 7.22
N ARG A 55 -3.06 -0.85 8.37
CA ARG A 55 -4.26 -1.44 8.97
C ARG A 55 -4.22 -1.40 10.49
N ARG A 56 -5.39 -1.54 11.09
CA ARG A 56 -5.54 -1.74 12.53
C ARG A 56 -5.32 -3.22 12.85
N GLU A 57 -4.49 -3.50 13.84
CA GLU A 57 -4.23 -4.87 14.31
C GLU A 57 -5.08 -5.21 15.54
N ASP A 58 -4.99 -6.45 16.00
CA ASP A 58 -5.80 -7.00 17.11
C ASP A 58 -5.62 -6.27 18.44
N ASP A 59 -4.48 -5.63 18.66
CA ASP A 59 -4.21 -4.80 19.83
C ASP A 59 -4.81 -3.39 19.73
N GLY A 60 -5.45 -3.07 18.60
CA GLY A 60 -6.10 -1.81 18.33
C GLY A 60 -5.19 -0.73 17.76
N GLU A 61 -3.90 -0.99 17.60
CA GLU A 61 -2.94 -0.04 17.04
C GLU A 61 -2.89 -0.12 15.51
N TYR A 62 -2.64 1.03 14.88
CA TYR A 62 -2.39 1.07 13.44
C TYR A 62 -0.93 0.78 13.15
N ARG A 63 -0.69 -0.14 12.24
CA ARG A 63 0.65 -0.49 11.77
C ARG A 63 0.78 -0.26 10.28
N PHE A 64 2.00 0.08 9.86
CA PHE A 64 2.36 0.37 8.48
C PHE A 64 3.34 -0.67 7.97
N TYR A 65 3.00 -1.31 6.85
CA TYR A 65 3.77 -2.43 6.29
C TYR A 65 4.17 -2.15 4.86
N ILE A 66 5.37 -2.56 4.51
CA ILE A 66 5.77 -2.75 3.11
C ILE A 66 5.36 -4.15 2.69
N VAL A 67 4.61 -4.21 1.59
CA VAL A 67 4.21 -5.46 0.96
C VAL A 67 5.37 -5.92 0.08
N GLY A 68 5.68 -7.21 0.13
CA GLY A 68 6.66 -7.83 -0.75
C GLY A 68 6.17 -9.17 -1.28
N ARG A 69 6.66 -9.57 -2.45
CA ARG A 69 6.58 -10.96 -2.91
C ARG A 69 7.36 -11.86 -1.93
N ASP A 70 7.07 -13.16 -1.91
CA ASP A 70 7.72 -14.12 -1.03
C ASP A 70 9.26 -13.98 -1.01
N HIS A 71 9.82 -13.66 0.16
CA HIS A 71 11.25 -13.53 0.43
C HIS A 71 11.54 -13.61 1.93
N ASP A 72 12.80 -13.78 2.30
CA ASP A 72 13.21 -13.74 3.71
C ASP A 72 13.39 -12.28 4.17
N LEU A 73 12.68 -11.87 5.22
CA LEU A 73 12.74 -10.52 5.78
C LEU A 73 14.12 -10.16 6.37
N ALA A 74 15.01 -11.14 6.55
CA ALA A 74 16.40 -10.91 6.95
C ALA A 74 17.34 -10.56 5.77
N GLU A 75 16.88 -10.68 4.52
CA GLU A 75 17.66 -10.31 3.34
C GLU A 75 17.93 -8.79 3.30
N PRO A 76 19.10 -8.37 2.80
CA PRO A 76 19.48 -6.96 2.80
C PRO A 76 18.62 -6.14 1.83
N LEU A 77 18.31 -4.91 2.23
CA LEU A 77 17.70 -3.91 1.35
C LEU A 77 18.78 -3.38 0.39
N THR A 78 18.69 -3.76 -0.88
CA THR A 78 19.72 -3.46 -1.90
C THR A 78 19.26 -2.46 -2.96
N GLU A 79 17.96 -2.15 -2.97
CA GLU A 79 17.35 -1.22 -3.91
C GLU A 79 16.89 0.04 -3.20
N THR A 80 16.79 1.13 -3.96
CA THR A 80 16.16 2.37 -3.51
C THR A 80 14.99 2.70 -4.42
N ILE A 81 13.95 3.27 -3.84
CA ILE A 81 12.86 3.89 -4.56
C ILE A 81 12.63 5.30 -4.01
N ASP A 82 12.26 6.20 -4.90
CA ASP A 82 11.74 7.51 -4.52
C ASP A 82 10.24 7.39 -4.31
N VAL A 83 9.79 7.64 -3.08
CA VAL A 83 8.37 7.75 -2.74
C VAL A 83 8.16 9.15 -2.18
N GLN A 84 7.40 10.00 -2.87
CA GLN A 84 7.14 11.37 -2.41
C GLN A 84 8.43 12.16 -2.09
N ALA A 85 9.46 12.00 -2.92
CA ALA A 85 10.82 12.55 -2.76
C ALA A 85 11.65 11.99 -1.57
N ALA A 86 11.12 11.06 -0.78
CA ALA A 86 11.91 10.28 0.18
C ALA A 86 12.63 9.14 -0.55
N HIS A 87 13.95 9.04 -0.35
CA HIS A 87 14.75 7.94 -0.87
C HIS A 87 14.75 6.80 0.15
N GLU A 88 13.90 5.80 -0.06
CA GLU A 88 13.73 4.72 0.90
C GLU A 88 14.39 3.42 0.42
N PRO A 89 15.16 2.75 1.29
CA PRO A 89 15.67 1.43 0.98
C PRO A 89 14.54 0.41 0.92
N ARG A 90 14.61 -0.48 -0.05
CA ARG A 90 13.65 -1.58 -0.29
C ARG A 90 14.39 -2.86 -0.65
N HIS A 91 13.74 -3.98 -0.35
CA HIS A 91 14.14 -5.26 -0.91
C HIS A 91 13.66 -5.35 -2.38
N PRO A 92 14.38 -6.00 -3.31
CA PRO A 92 13.89 -6.17 -4.69
C PRO A 92 12.51 -6.82 -4.78
N SER A 93 12.16 -7.71 -3.85
CA SER A 93 10.83 -8.35 -3.80
C SER A 93 9.72 -7.42 -3.32
N GLU A 94 10.05 -6.30 -2.68
CA GLU A 94 9.12 -5.24 -2.23
C GLU A 94 8.80 -4.21 -3.31
N LEU A 95 9.42 -4.35 -4.48
CA LEU A 95 9.23 -3.47 -5.62
C LEU A 95 8.42 -4.18 -6.68
N PHE A 96 7.43 -3.47 -7.20
CA PHE A 96 6.42 -3.97 -8.12
C PHE A 96 6.42 -3.17 -9.42
N THR A 97 6.11 -3.84 -10.52
CA THR A 97 5.49 -3.16 -11.67
C THR A 97 3.99 -2.97 -11.40
N ALA A 98 3.34 -2.09 -12.15
CA ALA A 98 1.89 -1.89 -12.08
C ALA A 98 1.11 -3.20 -12.27
N ASP A 99 1.55 -4.06 -13.20
CA ASP A 99 0.92 -5.36 -13.45
C ASP A 99 1.06 -6.31 -12.27
N GLN A 100 2.18 -6.26 -11.55
CA GLN A 100 2.40 -7.08 -10.36
C GLN A 100 1.61 -6.55 -9.15
N ALA A 101 1.45 -5.24 -9.03
CA ALA A 101 0.69 -4.61 -7.94
C ALA A 101 -0.83 -4.74 -8.13
N ALA A 102 -1.33 -4.74 -9.37
CA ALA A 102 -2.76 -4.84 -9.67
C ALA A 102 -3.51 -5.96 -8.94
N PRO A 103 -3.05 -7.23 -8.91
CA PRO A 103 -3.74 -8.29 -8.18
C PRO A 103 -3.77 -8.07 -6.66
N VAL A 104 -2.78 -7.38 -6.08
CA VAL A 104 -2.77 -7.04 -4.65
C VAL A 104 -3.88 -6.03 -4.34
N PHE A 105 -4.04 -5.01 -5.19
CA PHE A 105 -5.11 -4.01 -5.07
C PHE A 105 -6.50 -4.65 -5.22
N MET A 106 -6.67 -5.54 -6.20
CA MET A 106 -7.94 -6.24 -6.40
C MET A 106 -8.30 -7.10 -5.18
N HIS A 107 -7.34 -7.83 -4.63
CA HIS A 107 -7.56 -8.63 -3.42
C HIS A 107 -7.91 -7.77 -2.20
N TYR A 108 -7.28 -6.61 -2.05
CA TYR A 108 -7.58 -5.68 -0.96
C TYR A 108 -9.00 -5.11 -1.03
N VAL A 109 -9.51 -4.82 -2.23
CA VAL A 109 -10.91 -4.36 -2.40
C VAL A 109 -11.90 -5.42 -1.90
N GLU A 110 -11.61 -6.70 -2.13
CA GLU A 110 -12.51 -7.81 -1.78
C GLU A 110 -12.36 -8.26 -0.32
N HIS A 111 -11.14 -8.21 0.22
CA HIS A 111 -10.80 -8.88 1.49
C HIS A 111 -10.18 -7.96 2.55
N GLN A 112 -9.82 -6.72 2.19
CA GLN A 112 -9.14 -5.75 3.08
C GLN A 112 -7.80 -6.28 3.63
N THR A 113 -7.18 -7.22 2.90
CA THR A 113 -5.89 -7.85 3.21
C THR A 113 -5.00 -7.89 1.97
N VAL A 114 -3.79 -8.42 2.11
CA VAL A 114 -2.95 -8.82 0.97
C VAL A 114 -3.15 -10.31 0.66
N PRO A 115 -2.91 -10.77 -0.58
CA PRO A 115 -2.98 -12.19 -0.91
C PRO A 115 -1.99 -13.03 -0.09
N ASP A 116 -2.33 -14.30 0.12
CA ASP A 116 -1.40 -15.28 0.68
C ASP A 116 -0.12 -15.40 -0.17
N GLY A 117 1.01 -15.69 0.47
CA GLY A 117 2.32 -15.80 -0.18
C GLY A 117 3.04 -14.45 -0.39
N TYR A 118 2.44 -13.35 0.06
CA TYR A 118 3.13 -12.08 0.21
C TYR A 118 3.68 -11.92 1.63
N THR A 119 4.83 -11.26 1.73
CA THR A 119 5.45 -10.88 3.00
C THR A 119 5.02 -9.48 3.41
N LEU A 120 4.86 -9.24 4.70
CA LEU A 120 4.64 -7.91 5.27
C LEU A 120 5.82 -7.53 6.15
N ARG A 121 6.61 -6.54 5.73
CA ARG A 121 7.67 -5.97 6.56
C ARG A 121 7.13 -4.75 7.32
N LEU A 122 7.11 -4.82 8.64
CA LEU A 122 6.69 -3.72 9.50
C LEU A 122 7.68 -2.55 9.38
N ILE A 123 7.17 -1.34 9.17
CA ILE A 123 7.90 -0.09 9.41
C ILE A 123 7.59 0.31 10.85
N ALA A 124 8.57 0.14 11.73
CA ALA A 124 8.44 0.59 13.12
C ALA A 124 8.62 2.12 13.16
N ASP A 125 7.55 2.82 13.52
CA ASP A 125 7.39 4.28 13.71
C ASP A 125 7.85 5.19 12.55
N MET A 126 6.87 5.83 11.90
CA MET A 126 7.03 7.16 11.29
C MET A 126 6.64 8.23 12.30
#